data_AF-A0A2T1CI10-F1
#
_entry.id   AF-A0A2T1CI10-F1
#
_cell.length_a   1.000
_cell.length_b   1.000
_cell.length_c   1.000
_cell.angle_alpha   90.00
_cell.angle_beta   90.00
_cell.angle_gamma   90.00
#
_symmetry.space_group_name_H-M   'P 1'
#
loop_
_entity.id
_entity.type
_entity.pdbx_description
1 polymer ?
#
loop_
_entity_poly.entity_id
_entity_poly.type
_entity_poly.pdbx_seq_one_letter_code
_entity_poly.pdbx_strand_id
1 'polypeptide(L)'
;MPVNPHLYPDNWNSLALEVKEAAQWQCQCCGKKCYKPGSRPNNLTRSEWTADILQVHHKNHDTEDNRLSNLLSVCAACHLNLHRGRYSSVSEGQLSLW
;
A
#
# COMPACT_ATOMS: atom_id res chain seq x y z
N MET A 1 5.58 7.93 -3.87
CA MET A 1 5.66 8.69 -2.61
C MET A 1 7.01 8.40 -1.98
N PRO A 2 7.81 9.41 -1.62
CA PRO A 2 9.03 9.20 -0.84
C PRO A 2 8.64 8.64 0.53
N VAL A 3 9.19 7.48 0.89
CA VAL A 3 9.00 6.87 2.20
C VAL A 3 10.05 7.48 3.12
N ASN A 4 9.63 8.14 4.21
CA ASN A 4 10.54 8.53 5.28
C ASN A 4 10.56 7.41 6.34
N PRO A 5 11.64 6.60 6.44
CA PRO A 5 11.70 5.48 7.37
C PRO A 5 11.56 5.92 8.84
N HIS A 6 11.96 7.15 9.17
CA HIS A 6 11.91 7.68 10.53
C HIS A 6 10.48 7.91 11.07
N LEU A 7 9.47 7.93 10.20
CA LEU A 7 8.06 8.06 10.61
C LEU A 7 7.44 6.71 11.01
N TYR A 8 8.15 5.61 10.78
CA TYR A 8 7.68 4.28 11.09
C TYR A 8 8.41 3.74 12.32
N PRO A 9 7.74 2.92 13.14
CA PRO A 9 8.39 2.29 14.29
C PRO A 9 9.43 1.26 13.81
N ASP A 10 10.43 0.98 14.66
CA ASP A 10 11.51 0.02 14.33
C ASP A 10 10.98 -1.37 13.94
N ASN A 11 9.82 -1.76 14.47
CA ASN A 11 9.16 -3.04 14.19
C ASN A 11 8.22 -3.01 12.97
N TRP A 12 8.24 -1.96 12.15
CA TRP A 12 7.34 -1.79 11.01
C TRP A 12 7.33 -2.99 10.06
N ASN A 13 8.49 -3.60 9.78
CA ASN A 13 8.56 -4.76 8.90
C ASN A 13 7.77 -5.96 9.45
N SER A 14 7.86 -6.20 10.77
CA SER A 14 7.11 -7.27 11.44
C SER A 14 5.61 -6.97 11.45
N LEU A 15 5.24 -5.73 11.76
CA LEU A 15 3.83 -5.29 11.75
C LEU A 15 3.21 -5.40 10.35
N ALA A 16 3.95 -4.97 9.33
CA ALA A 16 3.51 -5.05 7.95
C ALA A 16 3.38 -6.50 7.46
N LEU A 17 4.22 -7.41 7.97
CA LEU A 17 4.09 -8.85 7.71
C LEU A 17 2.82 -9.40 8.37
N GLU A 18 2.59 -9.11 9.65
CA GLU A 18 1.41 -9.55 10.40
C GLU A 18 0.11 -9.14 9.70
N VAL A 19 0.01 -7.89 9.25
CA VAL A 19 -1.17 -7.39 8.51
C VAL A 19 -1.39 -8.14 7.19
N LYS A 20 -0.32 -8.50 6.46
CA LYS A 20 -0.41 -9.25 5.20
C LYS A 20 -0.77 -10.72 5.42
N GLU A 21 -0.25 -11.33 6.49
CA GLU A 21 -0.56 -12.70 6.87
C GLU A 21 -2.00 -12.84 7.36
N ALA A 22 -2.47 -11.90 8.18
CA ALA A 22 -3.88 -11.83 8.60
C ALA A 22 -4.84 -11.67 7.42
N ALA A 23 -4.43 -10.96 6.38
CA ALA A 23 -5.18 -10.83 5.13
C ALA A 23 -4.99 -12.02 4.16
N GLN A 24 -4.32 -13.09 4.57
CA GLN A 24 -4.05 -14.28 3.75
C GLN A 24 -3.43 -13.97 2.38
N TRP A 25 -2.62 -12.92 2.31
CA TRP A 25 -2.01 -12.43 1.08
C TRP A 25 -3.03 -12.00 0.01
N GLN A 26 -4.19 -11.53 0.45
CA GLN A 26 -5.26 -11.00 -0.38
C GLN A 26 -5.45 -9.50 -0.16
N CYS A 27 -5.63 -8.75 -1.26
CA CYS A 27 -5.96 -7.33 -1.19
C CYS A 27 -7.32 -7.14 -0.55
N GLN A 28 -7.38 -6.34 0.52
CA GLN A 28 -8.61 -6.05 1.25
C GLN A 28 -9.53 -5.03 0.53
N CYS A 29 -9.06 -4.39 -0.56
CA CYS A 29 -9.90 -3.52 -1.39
C CYS A 29 -10.57 -4.27 -2.55
N CYS A 30 -9.85 -5.13 -3.25
CA CYS A 30 -10.33 -5.74 -4.50
C CYS A 30 -10.33 -7.27 -4.50
N GLY A 31 -9.89 -7.92 -3.43
CA GLY A 31 -9.85 -9.39 -3.35
C GLY A 31 -8.76 -10.07 -4.17
N LYS A 32 -7.90 -9.32 -4.88
CA LYS A 32 -6.77 -9.90 -5.64
C LYS A 32 -5.81 -10.64 -4.71
N LYS A 33 -5.51 -11.90 -5.04
CA LYS A 33 -4.44 -12.67 -4.39
C LYS A 33 -3.08 -12.22 -4.92
N CYS A 34 -2.16 -11.93 -4.01
CA CYS A 34 -0.84 -11.39 -4.31
C CYS A 34 0.26 -12.36 -3.86
N TYR A 35 1.48 -12.13 -4.36
CA TYR A 35 2.63 -12.97 -4.03
C TYR A 35 3.22 -12.62 -2.66
N LYS A 36 3.74 -13.65 -1.98
CA LYS A 36 4.60 -13.46 -0.81
C LYS A 36 5.99 -12.97 -1.26
N PRO A 37 6.69 -12.16 -0.44
CA PRO A 37 8.10 -11.87 -0.65
C PRO A 37 8.92 -13.15 -0.84
N GLY A 38 9.85 -13.16 -1.80
CA GLY A 38 10.70 -14.31 -2.10
C GLY A 38 10.03 -15.41 -2.95
N SER A 39 8.71 -15.42 -3.12
CA SER A 39 7.99 -16.41 -3.93
C SER A 39 7.82 -15.99 -5.39
N ARG A 40 8.84 -15.35 -5.99
CA ARG A 40 8.77 -14.85 -7.38
C ARG A 40 8.71 -16.02 -8.37
N PRO A 41 7.69 -16.11 -9.24
CA PRO A 41 7.66 -17.08 -10.33
C PRO A 41 8.78 -16.83 -11.36
N ASN A 42 9.35 -17.89 -11.94
CA ASN A 42 10.43 -17.78 -12.92
C ASN A 42 10.01 -17.11 -14.24
N ASN A 43 8.71 -17.13 -14.55
CA ASN A 43 8.14 -16.56 -15.76
C ASN A 43 7.80 -15.07 -15.64
N LEU A 44 8.07 -14.43 -14.49
CA LEU A 44 7.82 -13.01 -14.28
C LEU A 44 9.13 -12.25 -14.11
N THR A 45 9.22 -11.08 -14.74
CA THR A 45 10.26 -10.11 -14.42
C THR A 45 10.11 -9.61 -12.99
N ARG A 46 11.18 -9.00 -12.46
CA ARG A 46 11.13 -8.36 -11.14
C ARG A 46 10.00 -7.32 -11.07
N SER A 47 9.83 -6.51 -12.11
CA SER A 47 8.83 -5.43 -12.16
C SER A 47 7.41 -5.99 -12.07
N GLU A 48 7.07 -6.95 -12.92
CA GLU A 48 5.76 -7.60 -12.95
C GLU A 48 5.43 -8.27 -11.62
N TRP A 49 6.40 -8.98 -11.03
CA TRP A 49 6.21 -9.59 -9.73
C TRP A 49 5.99 -8.55 -8.63
N THR A 50 6.79 -7.48 -8.58
CA THR A 50 6.67 -6.44 -7.55
C THR A 50 5.36 -5.66 -7.62
N ALA A 51 4.75 -5.53 -8.81
CA ALA A 51 3.42 -4.93 -8.96
C ALA A 51 2.33 -5.77 -8.24
N ASP A 52 2.60 -7.06 -8.04
CA ASP A 52 1.68 -8.03 -7.45
C ASP A 52 2.08 -8.48 -6.04
N ILE A 53 2.90 -7.69 -5.35
CA ILE A 53 3.16 -7.82 -3.91
C ILE A 53 2.26 -6.85 -3.13
N LEU A 54 1.79 -7.28 -1.96
CA LEU A 54 0.99 -6.43 -1.09
C LEU A 54 1.81 -5.34 -0.42
N GLN A 55 1.19 -4.17 -0.33
CA GLN A 55 1.61 -3.03 0.48
C GLN A 55 0.66 -2.86 1.67
N VAL A 56 1.11 -2.14 2.69
CA VAL A 56 0.26 -1.75 3.83
C VAL A 56 -0.06 -0.27 3.70
N HIS A 57 -1.33 0.07 3.87
CA HIS A 57 -1.84 1.43 3.81
C HIS A 57 -2.51 1.81 5.13
N HIS A 58 -2.27 3.02 5.63
CA HIS A 58 -2.97 3.61 6.76
C HIS A 58 -4.34 4.14 6.33
N LYS A 59 -5.43 3.62 6.87
CA LYS A 59 -6.81 4.00 6.49
C LYS A 59 -7.08 5.49 6.71
N ASN A 60 -6.56 6.06 7.79
CA ASN A 60 -6.65 7.49 8.10
C ASN A 60 -5.58 8.36 7.40
N HIS A 61 -4.67 7.75 6.63
CA HIS A 61 -3.54 8.40 5.98
C HIS A 61 -2.55 9.12 6.93
N ASP A 62 -2.55 8.76 8.20
CA ASP A 62 -1.56 9.19 9.19
C ASP A 62 -0.54 8.06 9.36
N THR A 63 0.71 8.31 8.96
CA THR A 63 1.79 7.32 9.01
C THR A 63 2.25 6.99 10.43
N GLU A 64 1.92 7.84 11.41
CA GLU A 64 2.27 7.63 12.82
C GLU A 64 1.27 6.70 13.53
N ASP A 65 0.02 6.61 13.04
CA ASP A 65 -1.02 5.75 13.60
C ASP A 65 -0.89 4.29 13.15
N ASN A 66 0.01 3.56 13.80
CA ASN A 66 0.35 2.18 13.46
C ASN A 66 -0.54 1.13 14.14
N ARG A 67 -1.73 1.51 14.64
CA ARG A 67 -2.69 0.54 15.21
C ARG A 67 -3.15 -0.43 14.12
N LEU A 68 -3.19 -1.74 14.41
CA LEU A 68 -3.63 -2.76 13.46
C LEU A 68 -5.02 -2.45 12.84
N SER A 69 -5.92 -1.86 13.61
CA SER A 69 -7.24 -1.43 13.13
C SER A 69 -7.18 -0.35 12.05
N ASN A 70 -6.12 0.45 12.00
CA ASN A 70 -5.88 1.50 11.02
C ASN A 70 -5.07 0.99 9.81
N LEU A 71 -4.48 -0.19 9.87
CA LEU A 71 -3.69 -0.74 8.76
C LEU A 71 -4.56 -1.56 7.81
N LEU A 72 -4.21 -1.52 6.53
CA LEU A 72 -4.91 -2.23 5.46
C LEU A 72 -3.90 -2.88 4.50
N SER A 73 -4.10 -4.16 4.20
CA SER A 73 -3.30 -4.89 3.21
C SER A 73 -3.88 -4.72 1.80
N VAL A 74 -3.13 -4.13 0.88
CA VAL A 74 -3.62 -3.74 -0.46
C VAL A 74 -2.62 -4.04 -1.57
N CYS A 75 -3.09 -4.32 -2.78
CA CYS A 75 -2.22 -4.44 -3.95
C CYS A 75 -1.68 -3.06 -4.38
N ALA A 76 -0.60 -3.03 -5.16
CA ALA A 76 0.03 -1.78 -5.59
C ALA A 76 -0.94 -0.82 -6.30
N ALA A 77 -1.84 -1.35 -7.15
CA ALA A 77 -2.85 -0.53 -7.83
C ALA A 77 -3.87 0.09 -6.86
N CYS A 78 -4.39 -0.69 -5.92
CA CYS A 78 -5.30 -0.19 -4.91
C CYS A 78 -4.62 0.79 -3.96
N HIS A 79 -3.36 0.52 -3.58
CA HIS A 79 -2.55 1.42 -2.77
C HIS A 79 -2.42 2.79 -3.44
N LEU A 80 -2.07 2.84 -4.73
CA LEU A 80 -2.02 4.08 -5.49
C LEU A 80 -3.38 4.78 -5.56
N ASN A 81 -4.45 4.03 -5.81
CA ASN A 81 -5.80 4.62 -5.87
C ASN A 81 -6.26 5.24 -4.54
N LEU A 82 -5.90 4.64 -3.40
CA LEU A 82 -6.19 5.22 -2.08
C LEU A 82 -5.52 6.58 -1.89
N HIS A 83 -4.32 6.77 -2.44
CA HIS A 83 -3.61 8.04 -2.37
C HIS A 83 -4.12 9.12 -3.33
N ARG A 84 -4.82 8.75 -4.41
CA ARG A 84 -5.29 9.70 -5.44
C ARG A 84 -6.28 10.73 -4.92
N GLY A 85 -7.00 10.45 -3.84
CA GLY A 85 -7.99 11.37 -3.25
C GLY A 85 -7.38 12.55 -2.46
N ARG A 86 -6.14 12.41 -1.96
CA ARG A 86 -5.47 13.46 -1.16
C ARG A 86 -4.51 14.33 -1.98
N TYR A 87 -3.94 13.79 -3.06
CA TYR A 87 -2.91 14.44 -3.87
C TYR A 87 -3.35 14.58 -5.33
N SER A 88 -4.57 15.09 -5.55
CA SER A 88 -4.93 15.61 -6.87
C SER A 88 -3.83 16.59 -7.31
N SER A 89 -3.22 16.34 -8.47
CA SER A 89 -2.29 17.28 -9.09
C SER A 89 -3.01 18.52 -9.63
N VAL A 90 -4.34 18.53 -9.59
CA VAL A 90 -5.17 19.67 -9.97
C VAL A 90 -5.17 20.63 -8.79
N SER A 91 -4.42 21.72 -8.90
CA SER A 91 -4.53 22.83 -7.95
C SER A 91 -5.94 23.42 -8.00
N GLU A 92 -6.41 24.04 -6.92
CA GLU A 92 -7.76 24.67 -6.89
C GLU A 92 -7.97 25.63 -8.09
N GLY A 93 -6.91 26.30 -8.56
CA GLY A 93 -6.96 27.16 -9.74
C GLY A 93 -7.18 26.43 -11.08
N GLN A 94 -6.85 25.14 -11.18
CA GLN A 94 -7.16 24.33 -12.37
C GLN A 94 -8.59 23.76 -12.37
N LEU A 95 -9.34 23.90 -11.27
CA LEU A 95 -10.75 23.51 -11.19
C LEU A 95 -11.70 24.65 -11.59
N SER A 96 -11.19 25.88 -11.79
CA SER A 96 -11.97 26.99 -12.34
C SER A 96 -11.98 26.91 -13.87
N LEU A 97 -13.14 26.67 -14.46
CA LEU A 97 -13.33 26.75 -15.92
C LEU A 97 -13.74 28.17 -16.38
N TRP A 98 -13.69 29.16 -15.49
CA TRP A 98 -14.16 30.52 -15.69
C TRP A 98 -13.50 31.46 -14.69
#